data_AF-A0A961YMW3-F1
#
_entry.id   AF-A0A961YMW3-F1
#
_cell.length_a   1.000
_cell.length_b   1.000
_cell.length_c   1.000
_cell.angle_alpha   90.00
_cell.angle_beta   90.00
_cell.angle_gamma   90.00
#
_symmetry.space_group_name_H-M   'P 1'
#
loop_
_entity.id
_entity.type
_entity.pdbx_description
1 polymer ?
#
loop_
_entity_poly.entity_id
_entity_poly.type
_entity_poly.pdbx_seq_one_letter_code
_entity_poly.pdbx_strand_id
1 'polypeptide(L)'
;GADQLRGGAGVDRLYVDENDTIIDGGAGTEDRVIVQQLLSAPTGVTIDMDASNVEIAFGGANDDTFDGSSSTVALSLYGRQGQDILIGGSANDRLFGDNNNAAAGDVLNGGEGNDFLRGGENGGGGFAERDQFVFDDDWGNDRIFDFADNGAEKIDFSSIAGITQRSDLSFSDVTDGSGSYALISYTDGGGWSASIRVYDVTETQLQNNDFIYV
;
A
#
# COMPACT_ATOMS: atom_id res chain seq x y z
N GLY A 1 -21.22 3.94 16.87
CA GLY A 1 -21.24 4.73 18.13
C GLY A 1 -19.93 4.45 18.82
N ALA A 2 -19.71 4.80 20.09
CA ALA A 2 -18.50 4.28 20.74
C ALA A 2 -18.71 2.82 21.14
N ASP A 3 -18.46 1.89 20.23
CA ASP A 3 -18.70 0.47 20.42
C ASP A 3 -17.39 -0.31 20.63
N GLN A 4 -17.52 -1.58 21.03
CA GLN A 4 -16.43 -2.55 21.12
C GLN A 4 -16.81 -3.77 20.30
N LEU A 5 -15.99 -4.11 19.31
CA LEU A 5 -16.26 -5.18 18.36
C LEU A 5 -15.27 -6.31 18.58
N ARG A 6 -15.79 -7.53 18.79
CA ARG A 6 -15.00 -8.74 19.01
C ARG A 6 -15.59 -9.89 18.20
N GLY A 7 -14.86 -10.39 17.21
CA GLY A 7 -15.30 -11.49 16.33
C GLY A 7 -15.30 -12.84 17.04
N GLY A 8 -14.20 -13.14 17.74
CA GLY A 8 -14.11 -14.33 18.58
C GLY A 8 -13.35 -15.43 17.86
N ALA A 9 -14.03 -16.49 17.41
CA ALA A 9 -13.38 -17.57 16.69
C ALA A 9 -14.04 -17.76 15.33
N GLY A 10 -13.25 -17.87 14.26
CA GLY A 10 -13.76 -18.13 12.92
C GLY A 10 -13.29 -17.10 11.91
N VAL A 11 -14.20 -16.70 11.02
CA VAL A 11 -13.97 -15.64 10.03
C VAL A 11 -15.05 -14.61 10.25
N ASP A 12 -14.64 -13.45 10.75
CA ASP A 12 -15.53 -12.42 11.23
C ASP A 12 -15.57 -11.22 10.29
N ARG A 13 -16.69 -10.49 10.36
CA ARG A 13 -16.89 -9.23 9.66
C ARG A 13 -17.30 -8.18 10.68
N LEU A 14 -16.38 -7.27 10.97
CA LEU A 14 -16.57 -6.16 11.89
C LEU A 14 -16.87 -4.90 11.08
N TYR A 15 -17.97 -4.26 11.41
CA TYR A 15 -18.36 -3.01 10.81
C TYR A 15 -18.02 -1.89 11.77
N VAL A 16 -17.06 -1.06 11.39
CA VAL A 16 -16.45 -0.09 12.31
C VAL A 16 -16.80 1.34 11.90
N ASP A 17 -16.85 2.23 12.87
CA ASP A 17 -16.82 3.68 12.65
C ASP A 17 -15.72 4.35 13.49
N GLU A 18 -15.48 5.64 13.27
CA GLU A 18 -14.39 6.38 13.91
C GLU A 18 -14.52 6.53 15.44
N ASN A 19 -15.69 6.21 16.00
CA ASN A 19 -15.93 6.29 17.43
C ASN A 19 -15.63 4.96 18.12
N ASP A 20 -15.43 3.87 17.37
CA ASP A 20 -15.19 2.56 17.94
C ASP A 20 -13.88 2.50 18.71
N THR A 21 -13.95 1.88 19.89
CA THR A 21 -12.85 1.93 20.86
C THR A 21 -12.04 0.64 20.90
N ILE A 22 -12.61 -0.45 20.40
CA ILE A 22 -11.96 -1.76 20.30
C ILE A 22 -12.43 -2.43 19.03
N ILE A 23 -11.45 -2.92 18.26
CA ILE A 23 -11.63 -3.75 17.08
C ILE A 23 -10.75 -4.98 17.29
N ASP A 24 -11.34 -6.17 17.29
CA ASP A 24 -10.66 -7.42 17.58
C ASP A 24 -11.31 -8.55 16.76
N GLY A 25 -10.67 -9.00 15.67
CA GLY A 25 -11.14 -10.14 14.88
C GLY A 25 -11.14 -11.42 15.70
N GLY A 26 -10.13 -11.59 16.54
CA GLY A 26 -9.97 -12.73 17.43
C GLY A 26 -9.17 -13.87 16.77
N ALA A 27 -9.50 -15.11 17.14
CA ALA A 27 -8.84 -16.29 16.61
C ALA A 27 -9.46 -16.68 15.26
N GLY A 28 -8.69 -16.51 14.19
CA GLY A 28 -9.24 -16.70 12.87
C GLY A 28 -8.19 -16.51 11.80
N THR A 29 -8.66 -16.54 10.57
CA THR A 29 -7.91 -16.05 9.41
C THR A 29 -8.91 -15.37 8.50
N GLU A 30 -8.49 -14.32 7.80
CA GLU A 30 -9.34 -13.53 6.92
C GLU A 30 -10.43 -12.74 7.66
N ASP A 31 -10.18 -12.38 8.91
CA ASP A 31 -11.01 -11.48 9.68
C ASP A 31 -11.03 -10.10 9.00
N ARG A 32 -12.24 -9.51 8.93
CA ARG A 32 -12.49 -8.36 8.07
C ARG A 32 -12.99 -7.18 8.85
N VAL A 33 -12.37 -6.03 8.61
CA VAL A 33 -12.92 -4.74 9.00
C VAL A 33 -13.49 -4.04 7.78
N ILE A 34 -14.70 -3.49 7.94
CA ILE A 34 -15.37 -2.68 6.95
C ILE A 34 -15.74 -1.36 7.62
N VAL A 35 -15.03 -0.30 7.25
CA VAL A 35 -15.31 1.05 7.72
C VAL A 35 -16.65 1.49 7.14
N GLN A 36 -17.63 1.69 8.01
CA GLN A 36 -18.94 2.20 7.67
C GLN A 36 -18.96 3.71 7.87
N GLN A 37 -19.33 4.44 6.82
CA GLN A 37 -19.50 5.88 6.96
C GLN A 37 -20.94 6.23 7.34
N LEU A 38 -21.10 7.01 8.41
CA LEU A 38 -22.20 7.98 8.50
C LEU A 38 -21.76 9.24 7.74
N LEU A 39 -22.60 9.74 6.82
CA LEU A 39 -22.40 10.95 5.97
C LEU A 39 -22.01 12.26 6.68
N SER A 40 -21.69 12.23 7.99
CA SER A 40 -21.39 13.38 8.84
C SER A 40 -20.13 13.20 9.70
N ALA A 41 -19.42 12.07 9.59
CA ALA A 41 -18.17 11.81 10.28
C ALA A 41 -16.98 12.47 9.55
N PRO A 42 -16.26 13.42 10.15
CA PRO A 42 -15.26 14.24 9.46
C PRO A 42 -13.86 13.62 9.37
N THR A 43 -13.63 12.43 9.94
CA THR A 43 -12.31 11.79 10.04
C THR A 43 -12.39 10.32 9.63
N GLY A 44 -11.31 9.80 9.04
CA GLY A 44 -11.16 8.35 8.84
C GLY A 44 -10.75 7.63 10.12
N VAL A 45 -10.51 6.33 10.01
CA VAL A 45 -10.11 5.46 11.10
C VAL A 45 -8.60 5.22 11.10
N THR A 46 -8.06 4.84 12.26
CA THR A 46 -6.71 4.29 12.36
C THR A 46 -6.80 2.92 13.01
N ILE A 47 -6.33 1.89 12.31
CA ILE A 47 -6.40 0.50 12.76
C ILE A 47 -5.00 -0.10 12.70
N ASP A 48 -4.56 -0.61 13.85
CA ASP A 48 -3.40 -1.49 13.95
C ASP A 48 -3.87 -2.92 13.62
N MET A 49 -3.45 -3.42 12.46
CA MET A 49 -3.97 -4.66 11.88
C MET A 49 -3.56 -5.89 12.71
N ASP A 50 -2.35 -5.87 13.29
CA ASP A 50 -1.85 -6.96 14.14
C ASP A 50 -2.51 -6.92 15.51
N ALA A 51 -2.55 -5.74 16.17
CA ALA A 51 -3.17 -5.60 17.48
C ALA A 51 -4.68 -5.88 17.46
N SER A 52 -5.33 -5.65 16.31
CA SER A 52 -6.74 -5.96 16.10
C SER A 52 -7.00 -7.40 15.61
N ASN A 53 -5.99 -8.23 15.33
CA ASN A 53 -6.17 -9.55 14.73
C ASN A 53 -7.06 -9.49 13.47
N VAL A 54 -6.73 -8.60 12.52
CA VAL A 54 -7.49 -8.40 11.28
C VAL A 54 -6.56 -8.55 10.09
N GLU A 55 -6.97 -9.33 9.08
CA GLU A 55 -6.17 -9.53 7.87
C GLU A 55 -6.69 -8.75 6.66
N ILE A 56 -7.95 -8.32 6.69
CA ILE A 56 -8.57 -7.64 5.56
C ILE A 56 -9.25 -6.36 6.05
N ALA A 57 -8.83 -5.21 5.55
CA ALA A 57 -9.47 -3.93 5.86
C ALA A 57 -10.01 -3.26 4.61
N PHE A 58 -11.22 -2.74 4.73
CA PHE A 58 -11.83 -1.88 3.71
C PHE A 58 -12.15 -0.52 4.34
N GLY A 59 -11.50 0.53 3.86
CA GLY A 59 -11.73 1.89 4.27
C GLY A 59 -13.08 2.46 3.82
N GLY A 60 -13.32 3.69 4.22
CA GLY A 60 -14.53 4.45 4.08
C GLY A 60 -14.42 5.43 2.92
N ALA A 61 -14.82 6.68 3.18
CA ALA A 61 -14.64 7.77 2.23
C ALA A 61 -13.78 8.92 2.78
N ASN A 62 -13.13 8.69 3.90
CA ASN A 62 -12.27 9.63 4.59
C ASN A 62 -10.88 9.01 4.66
N ASP A 63 -9.87 9.85 4.85
CA ASP A 63 -8.47 9.48 5.02
C ASP A 63 -8.29 8.46 6.17
N ASP A 64 -8.13 7.18 5.82
CA ASP A 64 -7.97 6.05 6.72
C ASP A 64 -6.50 5.66 6.87
N THR A 65 -6.16 5.00 7.97
CA THR A 65 -4.83 4.43 8.21
C THR A 65 -4.96 2.99 8.65
N PHE A 66 -4.39 2.08 7.85
CA PHE A 66 -4.26 0.67 8.18
C PHE A 66 -2.78 0.36 8.36
N ASP A 67 -2.38 0.16 9.62
CA ASP A 67 -1.00 -0.09 10.01
C ASP A 67 -0.81 -1.59 10.28
N GLY A 68 -0.23 -2.28 9.31
CA GLY A 68 0.18 -3.68 9.40
C GLY A 68 1.64 -3.88 9.74
N SER A 69 2.38 -2.83 10.12
CA SER A 69 3.85 -2.86 10.20
C SER A 69 4.44 -3.94 11.11
N SER A 70 3.64 -4.47 12.06
CA SER A 70 4.02 -5.56 12.96
C SER A 70 3.43 -6.93 12.58
N SER A 71 2.57 -6.96 11.55
CA SER A 71 1.93 -8.18 11.06
C SER A 71 2.94 -9.10 10.40
N THR A 72 2.84 -10.39 10.74
CA THR A 72 3.61 -11.47 10.10
C THR A 72 2.76 -12.31 9.13
N VAL A 73 1.47 -11.95 8.98
CA VAL A 73 0.52 -12.63 8.10
C VAL A 73 0.15 -11.74 6.93
N ALA A 74 -0.22 -12.37 5.82
CA ALA A 74 -0.58 -11.65 4.60
C ALA A 74 -1.85 -10.82 4.79
N LEU A 75 -1.77 -9.53 4.50
CA LEU A 75 -2.83 -8.55 4.59
C LEU A 75 -3.44 -8.25 3.22
N SER A 76 -4.69 -7.81 3.22
CA SER A 76 -5.36 -7.25 2.06
C SER A 76 -6.05 -5.95 2.45
N LEU A 77 -5.42 -4.83 2.11
CA LEU A 77 -5.79 -3.50 2.54
C LEU A 77 -6.36 -2.71 1.37
N TYR A 78 -7.54 -2.14 1.56
CA TYR A 78 -8.24 -1.34 0.54
C TYR A 78 -8.60 0.01 1.15
N GLY A 79 -7.91 1.09 0.76
CA GLY A 79 -8.16 2.44 1.26
C GLY A 79 -9.55 2.96 0.88
N ARG A 80 -9.90 2.84 -0.41
CA ARG A 80 -11.11 3.44 -1.02
C ARG A 80 -10.96 4.96 -1.14
N GLN A 81 -11.97 5.76 -0.79
CA GLN A 81 -11.84 7.21 -0.98
C GLN A 81 -11.18 7.82 0.22
N GLY A 82 -10.38 8.84 -0.03
CA GLY A 82 -9.59 9.49 1.00
C GLY A 82 -8.13 9.44 0.58
N GLN A 83 -7.30 10.20 1.26
CA GLN A 83 -5.85 10.03 1.22
C GLN A 83 -5.48 9.03 2.29
N ASP A 84 -5.33 7.77 1.90
CA ASP A 84 -5.16 6.66 2.81
C ASP A 84 -3.69 6.34 3.05
N ILE A 85 -3.40 5.78 4.23
CA ILE A 85 -2.09 5.23 4.57
C ILE A 85 -2.25 3.73 4.78
N LEU A 86 -1.66 2.95 3.88
CA LEU A 86 -1.71 1.50 3.88
C LEU A 86 -0.31 0.96 4.09
N ILE A 87 -0.09 0.31 5.23
CA ILE A 87 1.19 -0.31 5.59
C ILE A 87 0.96 -1.81 5.74
N GLY A 88 1.66 -2.59 4.93
CA GLY A 88 1.75 -4.05 5.06
C GLY A 88 2.64 -4.45 6.24
N GLY A 89 3.12 -5.67 6.24
CA GLY A 89 3.96 -6.26 7.28
C GLY A 89 5.11 -7.05 6.67
N SER A 90 5.46 -8.18 7.27
CA SER A 90 6.58 -9.01 6.80
C SER A 90 6.17 -10.14 5.84
N ALA A 91 4.93 -10.10 5.33
CA ALA A 91 4.33 -11.14 4.50
C ALA A 91 4.07 -10.60 3.09
N ASN A 92 3.67 -11.46 2.15
CA ASN A 92 3.32 -10.98 0.81
C ASN A 92 1.91 -10.38 0.83
N ASP A 93 1.84 -9.07 0.86
CA ASP A 93 0.63 -8.29 1.08
C ASP A 93 0.01 -7.78 -0.21
N ARG A 94 -1.25 -7.33 -0.11
CA ARG A 94 -1.96 -6.67 -1.20
C ARG A 94 -2.54 -5.35 -0.73
N LEU A 95 -2.03 -4.25 -1.27
CA LEU A 95 -2.44 -2.90 -0.92
C LEU A 95 -3.07 -2.23 -2.15
N PHE A 96 -4.24 -1.64 -1.95
CA PHE A 96 -5.00 -0.91 -2.95
C PHE A 96 -5.40 0.44 -2.35
N GLY A 97 -4.82 1.55 -2.82
CA GLY A 97 -5.12 2.91 -2.36
C GLY A 97 -6.57 3.28 -2.61
N ASP A 98 -6.94 3.64 -3.84
CA ASP A 98 -8.32 3.93 -4.23
C ASP A 98 -8.85 2.94 -5.29
N ASN A 99 -10.18 2.86 -5.38
CA ASN A 99 -10.91 2.18 -6.43
C ASN A 99 -11.97 3.05 -7.12
N ASN A 100 -12.04 4.37 -6.87
CA ASN A 100 -13.19 5.15 -7.36
C ASN A 100 -13.01 6.67 -7.64
N ASN A 101 -11.88 7.10 -8.22
CA ASN A 101 -11.75 8.38 -8.98
C ASN A 101 -11.84 9.64 -8.09
N ALA A 102 -11.42 9.54 -6.83
CA ALA A 102 -11.15 10.73 -6.02
C ALA A 102 -9.70 11.17 -6.24
N ALA A 103 -9.46 12.48 -6.37
CA ALA A 103 -8.12 13.05 -6.54
C ALA A 103 -7.31 13.04 -5.22
N ALA A 104 -7.20 11.87 -4.59
CA ALA A 104 -6.38 11.65 -3.41
C ALA A 104 -5.03 11.06 -3.82
N GLY A 105 -4.03 11.22 -2.95
CA GLY A 105 -2.75 10.55 -3.11
C GLY A 105 -2.55 9.68 -1.89
N ASP A 106 -2.47 8.39 -2.11
CA ASP A 106 -2.34 7.39 -1.06
C ASP A 106 -0.87 7.09 -0.77
N VAL A 107 -0.59 6.65 0.45
CA VAL A 107 0.74 6.16 0.84
C VAL A 107 0.65 4.65 1.01
N LEU A 108 1.36 3.92 0.15
CA LEU A 108 1.41 2.46 0.18
C LEU A 108 2.81 1.99 0.51
N ASN A 109 2.96 1.26 1.61
CA ASN A 109 4.20 0.59 2.01
C ASN A 109 3.93 -0.90 2.14
N GLY A 110 4.56 -1.72 1.30
CA GLY A 110 4.40 -3.17 1.34
C GLY A 110 5.00 -3.83 2.58
N GLY A 111 6.07 -3.25 3.14
CA GLY A 111 6.89 -3.86 4.18
C GLY A 111 7.91 -4.83 3.59
N GLU A 112 8.26 -5.88 4.34
CA GLU A 112 9.11 -6.95 3.82
C GLU A 112 8.23 -7.94 3.05
N GLY A 113 8.63 -8.39 1.86
CA GLY A 113 7.81 -9.38 1.19
C GLY A 113 7.99 -9.43 -0.31
N ASN A 114 6.92 -9.78 -0.99
CA ASN A 114 6.82 -9.71 -2.45
C ASN A 114 5.42 -9.23 -2.75
N ASP A 115 5.22 -7.94 -2.55
CA ASP A 115 3.94 -7.32 -2.38
C ASP A 115 3.31 -6.93 -3.70
N PHE A 116 2.00 -6.74 -3.62
CA PHE A 116 1.19 -6.19 -4.69
C PHE A 116 0.70 -4.82 -4.25
N LEU A 117 1.16 -3.78 -4.94
CA LEU A 117 0.80 -2.39 -4.67
C LEU A 117 0.06 -1.82 -5.88
N ARG A 118 -1.07 -1.16 -5.62
CA ARG A 118 -1.87 -0.46 -6.62
C ARG A 118 -2.34 0.85 -6.01
N GLY A 119 -1.88 1.97 -6.55
CA GLY A 119 -2.22 3.30 -6.02
C GLY A 119 -3.70 3.60 -6.25
N GLY A 120 -4.13 3.48 -7.50
CA GLY A 120 -5.51 3.73 -7.88
C GLY A 120 -5.63 3.86 -9.39
N GLU A 121 -6.85 3.75 -9.90
CA GLU A 121 -7.08 4.05 -11.31
C GLU A 121 -7.16 5.54 -11.49
N ASN A 122 -6.17 6.13 -12.18
CA ASN A 122 -6.21 7.47 -12.77
C ASN A 122 -7.58 7.73 -13.43
N GLY A 123 -8.51 8.22 -12.63
CA GLY A 123 -9.91 8.23 -13.01
C GLY A 123 -10.07 9.15 -14.21
N GLY A 124 -10.79 8.69 -15.23
CA GLY A 124 -11.00 9.42 -16.48
C GLY A 124 -11.68 10.77 -16.24
N GLY A 125 -10.89 11.79 -15.90
CA GLY A 125 -11.36 13.08 -15.40
C GLY A 125 -10.28 14.15 -15.27
N GLY A 126 -8.99 13.81 -15.45
CA GLY A 126 -7.89 14.78 -15.43
C GLY A 126 -7.39 15.13 -14.02
N PHE A 127 -7.81 14.38 -13.01
CA PHE A 127 -7.15 14.36 -11.71
C PHE A 127 -6.12 13.24 -11.73
N ALA A 128 -4.85 13.59 -11.58
CA ALA A 128 -3.82 12.61 -11.32
C ALA A 128 -3.84 12.31 -9.82
N GLU A 129 -4.02 11.05 -9.49
CA GLU A 129 -3.71 10.53 -8.15
C GLU A 129 -2.21 10.78 -7.92
N ARG A 130 -1.85 11.07 -6.67
CA ARG A 130 -0.47 11.43 -6.29
C ARG A 130 0.05 10.42 -5.31
N ASP A 131 -0.05 9.16 -5.70
CA ASP A 131 0.29 8.04 -4.84
C ASP A 131 1.79 7.98 -4.61
N GLN A 132 2.14 7.53 -3.42
CA GLN A 132 3.50 7.36 -2.96
C GLN A 132 3.69 5.90 -2.56
N PHE A 133 4.49 5.18 -3.34
CA PHE A 133 4.92 3.82 -3.07
C PHE A 133 6.21 3.89 -2.26
N VAL A 134 6.12 3.63 -0.96
CA VAL A 134 7.23 3.74 -0.01
C VAL A 134 7.89 2.39 0.18
N PHE A 135 9.22 2.37 0.12
CA PHE A 135 10.03 1.19 0.35
C PHE A 135 10.99 1.42 1.50
N ASP A 136 10.98 0.52 2.48
CA ASP A 136 11.93 0.44 3.59
C ASP A 136 12.95 -0.68 3.35
N ASP A 137 13.95 -0.84 4.23
CA ASP A 137 14.91 -1.93 4.14
C ASP A 137 14.21 -3.30 4.03
N ASP A 138 14.87 -4.25 3.35
CA ASP A 138 14.38 -5.62 3.20
C ASP A 138 13.07 -5.80 2.38
N TRP A 139 12.67 -4.82 1.57
CA TRP A 139 11.40 -4.83 0.81
C TRP A 139 11.15 -6.05 -0.09
N GLY A 140 12.20 -6.67 -0.65
CA GLY A 140 12.08 -7.93 -1.39
C GLY A 140 11.74 -7.77 -2.88
N ASN A 141 10.69 -8.43 -3.41
CA ASN A 141 10.37 -8.36 -4.85
C ASN A 141 8.92 -7.98 -5.15
N ASP A 142 8.70 -6.69 -5.26
CA ASP A 142 7.35 -6.12 -5.27
C ASP A 142 6.87 -5.79 -6.68
N ARG A 143 5.57 -5.53 -6.76
CA ARG A 143 4.88 -5.19 -7.99
C ARG A 143 4.03 -3.96 -7.77
N ILE A 144 4.33 -2.92 -8.52
CA ILE A 144 3.50 -1.72 -8.63
C ILE A 144 2.71 -1.85 -9.93
N PHE A 145 1.39 -1.83 -9.81
CA PHE A 145 0.47 -1.70 -10.94
C PHE A 145 0.12 -0.23 -11.16
N ASP A 146 -0.42 0.08 -12.34
CA ASP A 146 -1.00 1.38 -12.73
C ASP A 146 -0.18 2.66 -12.53
N PHE A 147 1.15 2.56 -12.41
CA PHE A 147 2.02 3.72 -12.23
C PHE A 147 1.86 4.76 -13.35
N ALA A 148 1.61 6.02 -12.99
CA ALA A 148 1.41 7.10 -13.93
C ALA A 148 2.71 7.79 -14.39
N ASP A 149 3.01 7.67 -15.69
CA ASP A 149 4.05 8.47 -16.38
C ASP A 149 3.57 9.92 -16.64
N ASN A 150 3.31 10.65 -15.56
CA ASN A 150 3.00 12.08 -15.59
C ASN A 150 3.76 12.87 -14.51
N GLY A 151 4.60 12.20 -13.71
CA GLY A 151 5.37 12.78 -12.63
C GLY A 151 4.56 13.11 -11.36
N ALA A 152 3.30 12.70 -11.28
CA ALA A 152 2.44 12.92 -10.11
C ALA A 152 2.73 11.89 -9.01
N GLU A 153 2.83 10.62 -9.37
CA GLU A 153 3.14 9.52 -8.47
C GLU A 153 4.63 9.45 -8.15
N LYS A 154 4.95 8.82 -7.02
CA LYS A 154 6.31 8.77 -6.46
C LYS A 154 6.64 7.37 -5.99
N ILE A 155 7.87 6.94 -6.27
CA ILE A 155 8.50 5.80 -5.62
C ILE A 155 9.51 6.36 -4.63
N ASP A 156 9.31 6.09 -3.35
CA ASP A 156 10.08 6.68 -2.26
C ASP A 156 11.06 5.66 -1.65
N PHE A 157 12.35 5.98 -1.77
CA PHE A 157 13.46 5.24 -1.17
C PHE A 157 14.16 6.03 -0.05
N SER A 158 13.56 7.11 0.46
CA SER A 158 14.19 8.03 1.41
C SER A 158 14.50 7.44 2.79
N SER A 159 13.97 6.25 3.12
CA SER A 159 14.35 5.51 4.32
C SER A 159 15.56 4.59 4.11
N ILE A 160 15.95 4.32 2.86
CA ILE A 160 17.02 3.37 2.53
C ILE A 160 18.34 4.11 2.33
N ALA A 161 19.22 4.02 3.34
CA ALA A 161 20.50 4.74 3.38
C ALA A 161 21.43 4.46 2.17
N GLY A 162 21.26 3.30 1.53
CA GLY A 162 22.05 2.88 0.38
C GLY A 162 21.57 3.40 -0.98
N ILE A 163 20.43 4.10 -1.05
CA ILE A 163 19.87 4.68 -2.28
C ILE A 163 19.77 6.20 -2.11
N THR A 164 20.77 6.90 -2.61
CA THR A 164 20.88 8.37 -2.53
C THR A 164 20.56 9.06 -3.86
N GLN A 165 20.52 8.30 -4.94
CA GLN A 165 20.35 8.79 -6.29
C GLN A 165 19.98 7.65 -7.24
N ARG A 166 19.45 7.99 -8.41
CA ARG A 166 19.08 7.02 -9.45
C ARG A 166 20.20 6.05 -9.83
N SER A 167 21.46 6.50 -9.85
CA SER A 167 22.59 5.64 -10.26
C SER A 167 22.93 4.54 -9.25
N ASP A 168 22.34 4.57 -8.06
CA ASP A 168 22.45 3.50 -7.07
C ASP A 168 21.49 2.33 -7.42
N LEU A 169 20.57 2.54 -8.37
CA LEU A 169 19.61 1.57 -8.88
C LEU A 169 19.95 1.13 -10.31
N SER A 170 19.53 -0.08 -10.66
CA SER A 170 19.55 -0.59 -12.03
C SER A 170 18.14 -0.58 -12.61
N PHE A 171 18.02 -0.19 -13.89
CA PHE A 171 16.75 -0.16 -14.63
C PHE A 171 16.86 -1.01 -15.88
N SER A 172 15.79 -1.70 -16.25
CA SER A 172 15.66 -2.42 -17.53
C SER A 172 14.21 -2.65 -17.91
N ASP A 173 13.90 -2.65 -19.20
CA ASP A 173 12.61 -3.14 -19.70
C ASP A 173 12.62 -4.67 -19.80
N VAL A 174 11.63 -5.33 -19.20
CA VAL A 174 11.48 -6.79 -19.22
C VAL A 174 10.13 -7.16 -19.83
N THR A 175 10.10 -8.25 -20.58
CA THR A 175 8.86 -8.89 -21.03
C THR A 175 8.97 -10.38 -20.78
N ASP A 176 8.06 -10.91 -19.98
CA ASP A 176 8.00 -12.32 -19.62
C ASP A 176 6.56 -12.84 -19.58
N GLY A 177 6.34 -14.02 -18.99
CA GLY A 177 5.00 -14.62 -18.86
C GLY A 177 4.00 -13.84 -18.00
N SER A 178 4.46 -12.82 -17.27
CA SER A 178 3.63 -11.93 -16.45
C SER A 178 3.29 -10.59 -17.12
N GLY A 179 3.83 -10.33 -18.31
CA GLY A 179 3.59 -9.09 -19.07
C GLY A 179 4.89 -8.32 -19.35
N SER A 180 4.72 -7.05 -19.74
CA SER A 180 5.81 -6.09 -19.94
C SER A 180 5.82 -5.10 -18.78
N TYR A 181 7.00 -4.79 -18.26
CA TYR A 181 7.18 -3.88 -17.13
C TYR A 181 8.60 -3.29 -17.13
N ALA A 182 8.76 -2.14 -16.49
CA ALA A 182 10.06 -1.64 -16.09
C ALA A 182 10.51 -2.36 -14.80
N LEU A 183 11.72 -2.91 -14.81
CA LEU A 183 12.34 -3.54 -13.66
C LEU A 183 13.31 -2.57 -13.01
N ILE A 184 13.07 -2.24 -11.74
CA ILE A 184 14.01 -1.56 -10.86
C ILE A 184 14.70 -2.64 -10.02
N SER A 185 16.01 -2.58 -9.88
CA SER A 185 16.77 -3.52 -9.04
C SER A 185 17.82 -2.81 -8.21
N TYR A 186 18.00 -3.29 -6.99
CA TYR A 186 19.00 -2.82 -6.04
C TYR A 186 19.78 -4.00 -5.48
N THR A 187 21.08 -3.83 -5.31
CA THR A 187 21.95 -4.78 -4.61
C THR A 187 22.85 -3.98 -3.68
N ASP A 188 22.80 -4.32 -2.39
CA ASP A 188 23.59 -3.62 -1.39
C ASP A 188 25.07 -4.06 -1.41
N GLY A 189 25.90 -3.43 -0.57
CA GLY A 189 27.31 -3.83 -0.42
C GLY A 189 27.51 -5.22 0.20
N GLY A 190 26.50 -5.75 0.89
CA GLY A 190 26.47 -7.08 1.50
C GLY A 190 26.06 -8.22 0.56
N GLY A 191 25.53 -7.91 -0.63
CA GLY A 191 25.04 -8.87 -1.61
C GLY A 191 23.57 -9.28 -1.43
N TRP A 192 22.83 -8.60 -0.57
CA TRP A 192 21.37 -8.63 -0.57
C TRP A 192 20.84 -7.91 -1.81
N SER A 193 19.75 -8.40 -2.39
CA SER A 193 19.16 -7.84 -3.59
C SER A 193 17.65 -7.80 -3.49
N ALA A 194 17.07 -6.76 -4.07
CA ALA A 194 15.63 -6.56 -4.16
C ALA A 194 15.24 -5.94 -5.50
N SER A 195 13.96 -6.07 -5.85
CA SER A 195 13.46 -5.58 -7.13
C SER A 195 12.03 -5.07 -7.04
N ILE A 196 11.68 -4.18 -7.95
CA ILE A 196 10.32 -3.67 -8.11
C ILE A 196 9.98 -3.79 -9.59
N ARG A 197 8.85 -4.44 -9.88
CA ARG A 197 8.26 -4.47 -11.22
C ARG A 197 7.21 -3.37 -11.30
N VAL A 198 7.44 -2.40 -12.16
CA VAL A 198 6.49 -1.31 -12.40
C VAL A 198 5.79 -1.58 -13.73
N TYR A 199 4.54 -1.99 -13.65
CA TYR A 199 3.72 -2.32 -14.82
C TYR A 199 3.23 -1.05 -15.52
N ASP A 200 2.86 -1.21 -16.80
CA ASP A 200 2.30 -0.15 -17.67
C ASP A 200 3.23 1.04 -17.99
N VAL A 201 4.50 0.95 -17.60
CA VAL A 201 5.57 1.90 -17.95
C VAL A 201 6.84 1.20 -18.45
N THR A 202 7.71 1.96 -19.11
CA THR A 202 9.07 1.56 -19.51
C THR A 202 10.14 2.27 -18.67
N GLU A 203 11.39 1.78 -18.70
CA GLU A 203 12.53 2.37 -17.97
C GLU A 203 12.78 3.84 -18.34
N THR A 204 12.43 4.23 -19.57
CA THR A 204 12.60 5.58 -20.10
C THR A 204 11.49 6.53 -19.67
N GLN A 205 10.34 5.99 -19.27
CA GLN A 205 9.21 6.73 -18.70
C GLN A 205 9.43 7.00 -17.22
N LEU A 206 10.08 6.09 -16.51
CA LEU A 206 10.56 6.34 -15.14
C LEU A 206 11.70 7.37 -15.19
N GLN A 207 11.42 8.63 -14.88
CA GLN A 207 12.35 9.75 -14.85
C GLN A 207 12.82 10.07 -13.43
N ASN A 208 13.88 10.88 -13.27
CA ASN A 208 14.44 11.17 -11.94
C ASN A 208 13.44 11.88 -11.01
N ASN A 209 12.44 12.57 -11.53
CA ASN A 209 11.37 13.22 -10.77
C ASN A 209 10.31 12.24 -10.25
N ASP A 210 10.33 10.96 -10.64
CA ASP A 210 9.43 9.93 -10.12
C ASP A 210 9.93 9.32 -8.82
N PHE A 211 11.15 9.67 -8.41
CA PHE A 211 11.81 9.07 -7.26
C PHE A 211 12.07 10.09 -6.15
N ILE A 212 11.92 9.62 -4.92
CA ILE A 212 12.38 10.31 -3.72
C ILE A 212 13.56 9.49 -3.16
N TYR A 213 14.63 10.17 -2.80
CA TYR A 213 15.86 9.59 -2.26
C TYR A 213 16.21 10.26 -0.92
N VAL A 214 17.17 9.69 -0.20
CA VAL A 214 17.77 10.25 1.02
C VAL A 214 18.38 11.63 0.80
#